data_AF-A0A3D3KWF1-F1
#
_entry.id   AF-A0A3D3KWF1-F1
#
_cell.length_a   1.000
_cell.length_b   1.000
_cell.length_c   1.000
_cell.angle_alpha   90.00
_cell.angle_beta   90.00
_cell.angle_gamma   90.00
#
_symmetry.space_group_name_H-M   'P 1'
#
loop_
_entity.id
_entity.type
_entity.pdbx_description
1 polymer ?
#
loop_
_entity_poly.entity_id
_entity_poly.type
_entity_poly.pdbx_seq_one_letter_code
_entity_poly.pdbx_strand_id
1 'polypeptide(L)'
;LTDAQRPAQAMERLRVRFPDTLVLGFDPQGGAVKASKSYSTRLAEAQDDLSLCCGFLDHVRGRDADDAERPAIAAALDNVRLREASL
;
A
#
# COMPACT_ATOMS: atom_id res chain seq x y z
N LEU A 1 3.60 13.19 11.35
CA LEU A 1 3.62 11.81 11.88
C LEU A 1 5.05 11.31 11.83
N THR A 2 5.57 10.91 12.97
CA THR A 2 6.96 10.47 13.14
C THR A 2 7.09 8.97 13.35
N ASP A 3 5.97 8.24 13.28
CA ASP A 3 5.92 6.78 13.36
C ASP A 3 6.90 6.16 12.34
N ALA A 4 7.61 5.09 12.75
CA ALA A 4 8.59 4.41 11.89
C ALA A 4 7.97 3.85 10.60
N GLN A 5 6.66 3.55 10.63
CA GLN A 5 5.85 3.16 9.47
C GLN A 5 4.58 3.98 9.45
N ARG A 6 4.07 4.28 8.24
CA ARG A 6 2.85 5.07 8.09
C ARG A 6 1.65 4.30 8.66
N PRO A 7 0.94 4.83 9.65
CA PRO A 7 -0.24 4.16 10.20
C PRO A 7 -1.33 3.99 9.15
N ALA A 8 -2.07 2.88 9.22
CA ALA A 8 -3.27 2.71 8.41
C ALA A 8 -4.29 3.82 8.76
N GLN A 9 -4.95 4.36 7.72
CA GLN A 9 -6.00 5.38 7.87
C GLN A 9 -5.53 6.60 8.70
N ALA A 10 -4.26 6.99 8.55
CA ALA A 10 -3.64 8.04 9.34
C ALA A 10 -4.41 9.37 9.29
N MET A 11 -4.95 9.73 8.12
CA MET A 11 -5.72 10.95 7.94
C MET A 11 -7.11 10.87 8.59
N GLU A 12 -7.86 9.77 8.41
CA GLU A 12 -9.13 9.56 9.12
C GLU A 12 -8.94 9.63 10.64
N ARG A 13 -7.94 8.92 11.18
CA ARG A 13 -7.65 8.91 12.61
C ARG A 13 -7.30 10.31 13.13
N LEU A 14 -6.58 11.10 12.35
CA LEU A 14 -6.23 12.47 12.72
C LEU A 14 -7.47 13.39 12.71
N ARG A 15 -8.36 13.22 11.72
CA ARG A 15 -9.60 14.01 11.59
C ARG A 15 -10.59 13.75 12.71
N VAL A 16 -10.56 12.58 13.35
CA VAL A 16 -11.35 12.32 14.59
C VAL A 16 -10.98 13.31 15.70
N ARG A 17 -9.71 13.70 15.80
CA ARG A 17 -9.23 14.62 16.85
C ARG A 17 -9.11 16.07 16.38
N PHE A 18 -8.80 16.28 15.11
CA PHE A 18 -8.56 17.57 14.47
C PHE A 18 -9.38 17.64 13.17
N PRO A 19 -10.67 18.00 13.24
CA PRO A 19 -11.60 17.90 12.11
C PRO A 19 -11.15 18.66 10.86
N ASP A 20 -10.53 19.84 11.06
CA ASP A 20 -10.14 20.76 10.00
C ASP A 20 -8.71 20.53 9.47
N THR A 21 -8.15 19.34 9.69
CA THR A 21 -6.81 19.03 9.18
C THR A 21 -6.82 19.01 7.64
N LEU A 22 -5.98 19.84 7.01
CA LEU A 22 -5.84 19.93 5.55
C LEU A 22 -4.65 19.13 5.01
N VAL A 23 -3.53 19.08 5.74
CA VAL A 23 -2.28 18.46 5.29
C VAL A 23 -1.73 17.57 6.39
N LEU A 24 -1.26 16.37 6.01
CA LEU A 24 -0.60 15.43 6.90
C LEU A 24 0.82 15.14 6.42
N GLY A 25 1.80 15.71 7.11
CA GLY A 25 3.21 15.38 6.91
C GLY A 25 3.59 14.05 7.56
N PHE A 26 4.36 13.22 6.87
CA PHE A 26 4.95 11.98 7.37
C PHE A 26 6.47 12.08 7.31
N ASP A 27 7.12 12.12 8.47
CA ASP A 27 8.56 12.27 8.66
C ASP A 27 9.05 11.17 9.63
N PRO A 28 9.20 9.93 9.15
CA PRO A 28 9.48 8.77 10.00
C PRO A 28 10.84 8.90 10.67
N GLN A 29 10.88 8.82 12.01
CA GLN A 29 12.13 8.81 12.76
C GLN A 29 12.53 7.38 13.14
N GLY A 30 13.76 6.98 12.82
CA GLY A 30 14.31 5.66 13.17
C GLY A 30 13.89 4.50 12.27
N GLY A 31 13.14 4.75 11.18
CA GLY A 31 12.80 3.74 10.19
C GLY A 31 14.01 3.40 9.31
N ALA A 32 14.27 2.11 9.08
CA ALA A 32 15.28 1.68 8.12
C ALA A 32 14.92 2.27 6.75
N VAL A 33 15.80 3.08 6.18
CA VAL A 33 15.71 3.52 4.78
C VAL A 33 15.94 2.27 3.93
N LYS A 34 14.88 1.49 3.69
CA LYS A 34 14.93 0.44 2.67
C LYS A 34 15.26 1.15 1.37
N ALA A 35 16.41 0.82 0.79
CA ALA A 35 16.79 1.32 -0.53
C ALA A 35 15.61 1.08 -1.48
N SER A 36 14.95 2.15 -1.91
CA SER A 36 13.79 2.02 -2.77
C SER A 36 14.29 1.51 -4.11
N LYS A 37 14.22 0.19 -4.36
CA LYS A 37 14.22 -0.31 -5.73
C LYS A 37 13.12 0.47 -6.46
N SER A 38 13.47 1.09 -7.59
CA SER A 38 12.50 1.87 -8.35
C SER A 38 11.30 0.99 -8.66
N TYR A 39 10.11 1.59 -8.60
CA TYR A 39 8.86 0.91 -8.94
C TYR A 39 8.96 0.21 -10.32
N SER A 40 9.69 0.84 -11.26
CA SER A 40 9.97 0.33 -12.59
C SER A 40 10.74 -1.00 -12.61
N THR A 41 11.73 -1.20 -11.72
CA THR A 41 12.47 -2.47 -11.64
C THR A 41 11.58 -3.59 -11.10
N ARG A 42 10.71 -3.30 -10.13
CA ARG A 42 9.78 -4.31 -9.59
C ARG A 42 8.68 -4.68 -10.58
N LEU A 43 8.19 -3.70 -11.36
CA LEU A 43 7.22 -3.93 -12.42
C LEU A 43 7.78 -4.89 -13.49
N ALA A 44 9.07 -4.76 -13.82
CA ALA A 44 9.72 -5.66 -14.77
C ALA A 44 9.96 -7.09 -14.21
N GLU A 45 10.08 -7.23 -12.88
CA GLU A 45 10.26 -8.52 -12.20
C GLU A 45 8.93 -9.22 -11.84
N ALA A 46 7.79 -8.50 -11.87
CA ALA A 46 6.49 -9.03 -11.47
C ALA A 46 5.97 -10.07 -12.47
N GLN A 47 5.81 -11.31 -12.01
CA GLN A 47 5.33 -12.42 -12.84
C GLN A 47 3.80 -12.56 -12.86
N ASP A 48 3.10 -11.91 -11.93
CA ASP A 48 1.65 -11.98 -11.80
C ASP A 48 1.06 -10.67 -11.23
N ASP A 49 -0.23 -10.41 -11.51
CA ASP A 49 -0.95 -9.20 -11.11
C ASP A 49 -1.00 -9.01 -9.58
N LEU A 50 -1.07 -10.11 -8.81
CA LEU A 50 -1.14 -10.06 -7.36
C LEU A 50 0.21 -9.60 -6.78
N SER A 51 1.31 -10.15 -7.29
CA SER A 51 2.68 -9.78 -6.96
C SER A 51 2.96 -8.32 -7.32
N LEU A 52 2.42 -7.85 -8.45
CA LEU A 52 2.50 -6.43 -8.81
C LEU A 52 1.74 -5.54 -7.81
N CYS A 53 0.50 -5.87 -7.48
CA CYS A 53 -0.29 -5.13 -6.49
C CYS A 53 0.35 -5.14 -5.09
N CYS A 54 0.89 -6.28 -4.65
CA CYS A 54 1.61 -6.38 -3.39
C CYS A 54 2.90 -5.55 -3.41
N GLY A 55 3.65 -5.58 -4.52
CA GLY A 55 4.86 -4.78 -4.69
C GLY A 55 4.58 -3.27 -4.70
N PHE A 56 3.42 -2.85 -5.20
CA PHE A 56 2.95 -1.47 -5.10
C PHE A 56 2.62 -1.08 -3.65
N LEU A 57 1.96 -1.96 -2.89
CA LEU A 57 1.71 -1.72 -1.46
C LEU A 57 3.01 -1.54 -0.67
N ASP A 58 4.01 -2.40 -0.90
CA ASP A 58 5.34 -2.23 -0.29
C ASP A 58 5.99 -0.90 -0.68
N HIS A 59 5.86 -0.49 -1.95
CA HIS A 59 6.42 0.78 -2.40
C HIS A 59 5.77 1.99 -1.71
N VAL A 60 4.44 2.03 -1.62
CA VAL A 60 3.70 3.19 -1.08
C VAL A 60 3.73 3.23 0.44
N ARG A 61 3.72 2.06 1.09
CA ARG A 61 3.63 1.95 2.56
C ARG A 61 4.97 1.72 3.23
N GLY A 62 6.01 1.33 2.48
CA GLY A 62 7.30 0.93 3.02
C GLY A 62 7.28 -0.39 3.79
N ARG A 63 6.19 -1.17 3.66
CA ARG A 63 6.01 -2.50 4.27
C ARG A 63 5.25 -3.40 3.32
N ASP A 64 5.53 -4.70 3.38
CA ASP A 64 4.79 -5.71 2.64
C ASP A 64 3.29 -5.70 3.01
N ALA A 65 2.48 -6.19 2.08
CA ALA A 65 1.06 -6.42 2.31
C ALA A 65 0.88 -7.39 3.49
N ASP A 66 -0.03 -7.06 4.41
CA ASP A 66 -0.32 -7.93 5.54
C ASP A 66 -1.23 -9.11 5.16
N ASP A 67 -1.44 -10.02 6.13
CA ASP A 67 -2.22 -11.25 5.95
C ASP A 67 -3.69 -10.99 5.60
N ALA A 68 -4.22 -9.79 5.86
CA ALA A 68 -5.59 -9.40 5.49
C ALA A 68 -5.64 -8.71 4.12
N GLU A 69 -4.61 -7.93 3.78
CA GLU A 69 -4.50 -7.16 2.55
C GLU A 69 -4.26 -8.06 1.33
N ARG A 70 -3.37 -9.05 1.47
CA ARG A 70 -3.05 -9.96 0.38
C ARG A 70 -4.27 -10.75 -0.15
N PRO A 71 -5.09 -11.42 0.70
CA PRO A 71 -6.29 -12.11 0.22
C PRO A 71 -7.36 -11.14 -0.29
N ALA A 72 -7.46 -9.93 0.28
CA ALA A 72 -8.41 -8.93 -0.21
C ALA A 72 -8.08 -8.48 -1.64
N ILE A 73 -6.80 -8.27 -1.95
CA ILE A 73 -6.34 -7.95 -3.31
C ILE A 73 -6.58 -9.13 -4.25
N ALA A 74 -6.25 -10.36 -3.83
CA ALA A 74 -6.49 -11.55 -4.64
C ALA A 74 -7.98 -11.68 -5.02
N ALA A 75 -8.88 -11.52 -4.05
CA ALA A 75 -10.32 -11.55 -4.29
C ALA A 75 -10.79 -10.42 -5.22
N ALA A 76 -10.21 -9.22 -5.12
CA ALA A 76 -10.53 -8.11 -6.03
C ALA A 76 -10.11 -8.42 -7.48
N LEU A 77 -8.91 -8.98 -7.67
CA LEU A 77 -8.40 -9.38 -8.99
C LEU A 77 -9.26 -10.51 -9.59
N ASP A 78 -9.61 -11.52 -8.79
CA ASP A 78 -10.46 -12.62 -9.24
C ASP A 78 -11.86 -12.13 -9.65
N ASN A 79 -12.44 -11.18 -8.92
CA ASN A 79 -13.72 -10.58 -9.28
C ASN A 79 -13.67 -9.84 -10.63
N VAL A 80 -12.57 -9.15 -10.94
CA VAL A 80 -12.39 -8.48 -12.24
C VAL A 80 -12.29 -9.52 -13.36
N ARG A 81 -11.47 -10.56 -13.16
CA ARG A 81 -11.31 -11.66 -14.15
C ARG A 81 -12.63 -12.37 -14.44
N LEU A 82 -13.44 -12.64 -13.41
CA LEU A 82 -14.75 -13.27 -13.57
C LEU A 82 -15.73 -12.37 -14.35
N ARG A 83 -15.68 -11.05 -14.13
CA ARG A 83 -16.51 -10.10 -14.89
C ARG A 83 -16.11 -10.03 -16.36
N GLU A 84 -14.82 -10.02 -16.65
CA GLU A 84 -14.30 -10.03 -18.02
C GLU A 84 -14.67 -11.32 -18.78
N ALA A 85 -14.64 -12.47 -18.11
CA ALA A 85 -15.05 -13.75 -18.70
C ALA A 85 -16.57 -13.87 -18.95
N SER A 86 -17.37 -13.00 -18.33
CA SER A 86 -18.84 -12.98 -18.46
C SER A 86 -19.36 -11.99 -19.51
N LEU A 87 -18.46 -11.26 -20.19
CA LEU A 87 -18.73 -10.34 -21.31
C LEU A 87 -18.54 -11.03 -22.66
#